data_AF-A0A7S0XY79-F1
#
_entry.id   AF-A0A7S0XY79-F1
#
_cell.length_a   1.000
_cell.length_b   1.000
_cell.length_c   1.000
_cell.angle_alpha   90.00
_cell.angle_beta   90.00
_cell.angle_gamma   90.00
#
_symmetry.space_group_name_H-M   'P 1'
#
loop_
_entity.id
_entity.type
_entity.pdbx_description
1 polymer ?
#
loop_
_entity_poly.entity_id
_entity_poly.type
_entity_poly.pdbx_seq_one_letter_code
_entity_poly.pdbx_strand_id
1 'polypeptide(L)'
;QDLRCCVTEADHLRSFGGIDHNVIQTLPCPPAAPGGVFLARGDASVLCLPYFEHDEPHSFIPQGLTAQEVRTYLHGLLTALAHLHEFHLIHRDVKPGNFLFNR
;
A
#
# COMPACT_ATOMS: atom_id res chain seq x y z
N GLN A 1 -15.64 -0.27 -14.38
CA GLN A 1 -15.37 0.87 -13.48
C GLN A 1 -14.83 1.99 -14.34
N ASP A 2 -15.31 3.22 -14.14
CA ASP A 2 -14.95 4.37 -14.99
C ASP A 2 -13.47 4.73 -14.79
N LEU A 3 -12.66 4.70 -15.86
CA LEU A 3 -11.20 4.89 -15.79
C LEU A 3 -10.81 6.27 -15.23
N ARG A 4 -11.68 7.28 -15.32
CA ARG A 4 -11.44 8.61 -14.73
C ARG A 4 -11.47 8.56 -13.20
N CYS A 5 -12.29 7.67 -12.62
CA CYS A 5 -12.39 7.49 -11.18
C CYS A 5 -11.08 6.92 -10.61
N CYS A 6 -10.47 5.94 -11.29
CA CYS A 6 -9.23 5.31 -10.87
C CYS A 6 -8.03 6.27 -10.84
N VAL A 7 -7.91 7.13 -11.86
CA VAL A 7 -6.83 8.15 -11.90
C VAL A 7 -7.06 9.20 -10.81
N THR A 8 -8.31 9.62 -10.59
CA THR A 8 -8.66 10.59 -9.55
C THR A 8 -8.41 10.04 -8.14
N GLU A 9 -8.76 8.77 -7.89
CA GLU A 9 -8.49 8.09 -6.61
C GLU A 9 -6.98 7.96 -6.36
N ALA A 10 -6.22 7.57 -7.38
CA ALA A 10 -4.76 7.47 -7.29
C ALA A 10 -4.06 8.81 -7.03
N ASP A 11 -4.54 9.89 -7.63
CA ASP A 11 -4.03 11.23 -7.38
C ASP A 11 -4.33 11.68 -5.94
N HIS A 12 -5.49 11.32 -5.37
CA HIS A 12 -5.77 11.56 -3.95
C HIS A 12 -4.88 10.70 -3.05
N LEU A 13 -4.63 9.43 -3.38
CA LEU A 13 -3.78 8.54 -2.57
C LEU A 13 -2.34 9.05 -2.39
N ARG A 14 -1.85 9.90 -3.30
CA ARG A 14 -0.52 10.51 -3.23
C ARG A 14 -0.27 11.35 -1.99
N SER A 15 -1.29 12.04 -1.49
CA SER A 15 -1.15 12.93 -0.36
C SER A 15 -1.10 12.20 0.99
N PHE A 16 -1.37 10.90 1.02
CA PHE A 16 -1.49 10.13 2.26
C PHE A 16 -0.36 9.12 2.47
N GLY A 17 0.36 8.71 1.42
CA GLY A 17 1.52 7.82 1.53
C GLY A 17 2.80 8.55 1.92
N GLY A 18 3.71 7.88 2.62
CA GLY A 18 5.00 8.47 3.03
C GLY A 18 5.68 7.70 4.17
N ILE A 19 6.88 8.17 4.54
CA ILE A 19 7.78 7.48 5.49
C ILE A 19 7.20 7.42 6.92
N ASP A 20 6.43 8.42 7.33
CA ASP A 20 6.05 8.58 8.76
C ASP A 20 4.80 7.80 9.18
N HIS A 21 4.11 7.14 8.24
CA HIS A 21 2.74 6.65 8.48
C HIS A 21 2.49 5.20 8.09
N ASN A 22 3.53 4.43 7.69
CA ASN A 22 3.41 3.03 7.24
C ASN A 22 2.40 2.81 6.09
N VAL A 23 2.18 3.83 5.25
CA VAL A 23 1.37 3.76 4.04
C VAL A 23 2.28 4.00 2.83
N ILE A 24 2.27 3.06 1.89
CA ILE A 24 3.13 3.11 0.71
C ILE A 24 2.76 4.30 -0.18
N GLN A 25 3.74 5.14 -0.51
CA GLN A 25 3.56 6.28 -1.41
C GLN A 25 3.72 5.88 -2.88
N THR A 26 2.96 6.51 -3.78
CA THR A 26 3.02 6.20 -5.20
C THR A 26 4.19 6.92 -5.92
N LEU A 27 4.92 6.12 -6.70
CA LEU A 27 5.90 6.40 -7.76
C LEU A 27 5.48 7.32 -8.90
N PRO A 28 5.90 8.59 -9.08
CA PRO A 28 5.87 9.16 -10.43
C PRO A 28 6.76 8.34 -11.38
N CYS A 29 6.30 8.10 -12.61
CA CYS A 29 7.06 7.44 -13.67
C CYS A 29 7.12 8.35 -14.92
N PRO A 30 8.01 9.36 -14.98
CA PRO A 30 8.16 10.18 -16.19
C PRO A 30 8.77 9.35 -17.34
N PRO A 31 8.30 9.46 -18.61
CA PRO A 31 7.22 10.31 -19.13
C PRO A 31 5.82 9.67 -19.11
N ALA A 32 5.67 8.43 -18.64
CA ALA A 32 4.43 7.65 -18.74
C ALA A 32 3.33 8.04 -17.71
N ALA A 33 3.72 8.48 -16.51
CA ALA A 33 2.87 8.66 -15.35
C ALA A 33 3.41 9.72 -14.37
N PRO A 34 3.30 11.03 -14.65
CA PRO A 34 3.69 12.07 -13.69
C PRO A 34 2.90 11.95 -12.36
N GLY A 35 1.65 11.49 -12.46
CA GLY A 35 0.73 11.14 -11.36
C GLY A 35 0.85 9.68 -10.85
N GLY A 36 1.85 8.92 -11.30
CA GLY A 36 2.23 7.59 -10.78
C GLY A 36 1.23 6.47 -10.91
N VAL A 37 0.06 6.76 -11.46
CA VAL A 37 -0.77 5.81 -12.17
C VAL A 37 -0.76 6.17 -13.65
N PHE A 38 -0.60 5.15 -14.49
CA PHE A 38 -0.80 5.29 -15.93
C PHE A 38 -1.65 4.16 -16.46
N LEU A 39 -2.25 4.43 -17.61
CA LEU A 39 -3.04 3.46 -18.35
C LEU A 39 -2.09 2.69 -19.27
N ALA A 40 -1.98 1.38 -19.04
CA ALA A 40 -1.36 0.47 -19.98
C ALA A 40 -2.40 0.04 -21.05
N ARG A 41 -1.92 -0.31 -22.25
CA ARG A 41 -2.78 -0.70 -23.40
C ARG A 41 -3.89 -1.68 -22.96
N GLY A 42 -5.15 -1.30 -23.19
CA GLY A 42 -6.32 -2.17 -22.97
C GLY A 42 -7.00 -2.07 -21.60
N ASP A 43 -7.20 -0.85 -21.10
CA ASP A 43 -7.96 -0.53 -19.86
C ASP A 43 -7.32 -0.99 -18.52
N ALA A 44 -6.08 -1.48 -18.56
CA ALA A 44 -5.34 -1.81 -17.35
C ALA A 44 -4.72 -0.54 -16.71
N SER A 45 -5.03 -0.30 -15.45
CA SER A 45 -4.36 0.74 -14.65
C SER A 45 -3.14 0.15 -13.96
N VAL A 46 -1.98 0.80 -14.11
CA VAL A 46 -0.72 0.38 -13.49
C VAL A 46 -0.31 1.41 -12.45
N LEU A 47 0.07 0.93 -11.26
CA LEU A 47 0.58 1.74 -10.16
C LEU A 47 2.09 1.51 -10.00
N CYS A 48 2.87 2.59 -9.98
CA CYS A 48 4.28 2.53 -9.63
C CYS A 48 4.45 2.76 -8.13
N LEU A 49 5.20 1.89 -7.45
CA LEU A 49 5.45 1.95 -6.00
C LEU A 49 6.96 1.72 -5.74
N PRO A 50 7.51 2.22 -4.62
CA PRO A 50 8.83 1.81 -4.18
C PRO A 50 8.80 0.31 -3.88
N TYR A 51 9.90 -0.37 -4.22
CA TYR A 51 10.10 -1.73 -3.79
C TYR A 51 10.50 -1.75 -2.31
N PHE A 52 9.85 -2.59 -1.53
CA PHE A 52 10.23 -2.90 -0.15
C PHE A 52 10.50 -4.39 -0.06
N GLU A 53 11.63 -4.75 0.54
CA GLU A 53 11.94 -6.13 0.86
C GLU A 53 10.99 -6.62 1.96
N HIS A 54 10.31 -7.72 1.71
CA HIS A 54 9.29 -8.28 2.60
C HIS A 54 9.23 -9.80 2.44
N ASP A 55 8.73 -10.46 3.48
CA ASP A 55 8.45 -11.88 3.47
C ASP A 55 7.06 -12.14 2.89
N GLU A 56 6.92 -13.21 2.11
CA GLU A 56 5.61 -13.65 1.66
C GLU A 56 4.79 -14.22 2.83
N PRO A 57 3.50 -13.88 2.96
CA PRO A 57 2.65 -14.40 4.05
C PRO A 57 2.67 -15.92 4.22
N HIS A 58 2.77 -16.65 3.11
CA HIS A 58 2.81 -18.11 3.11
C HIS A 58 4.09 -18.68 3.72
N SER A 59 5.17 -17.91 3.80
CA SER A 59 6.42 -18.35 4.43
C SER A 59 6.32 -18.29 5.96
N PHE A 60 5.77 -17.20 6.51
CA PHE A 60 5.83 -16.94 7.95
C PHE A 60 4.57 -17.32 8.72
N ILE A 61 3.38 -17.28 8.12
CA ILE A 61 2.13 -17.62 8.81
C ILE A 61 2.15 -19.07 9.33
N PRO A 62 2.56 -20.09 8.54
CA PRO A 62 2.57 -21.48 9.02
C PRO A 62 3.64 -21.73 10.09
N GLN A 63 4.74 -20.97 10.05
CA GLN A 63 5.82 -21.06 11.03
C GLN A 63 5.44 -20.41 12.36
N GLY A 64 4.43 -19.53 12.34
CA GLY A 64 4.04 -18.70 13.47
C GLY A 64 5.00 -17.54 13.69
N LEU A 65 4.49 -16.46 14.28
CA LEU A 65 5.25 -15.28 14.69
C LEU A 65 5.50 -15.33 16.21
N THR A 66 6.68 -14.91 16.65
CA THR A 66 6.95 -14.67 18.07
C THR A 66 6.08 -13.54 18.59
N ALA A 67 5.86 -13.47 19.91
CA ALA A 67 5.10 -12.37 20.52
C ALA A 67 5.68 -10.98 20.16
N GLN A 68 7.00 -10.89 20.02
CA GLN A 68 7.68 -9.66 19.64
C GLN A 68 7.40 -9.27 18.18
N GLU A 69 7.46 -10.23 17.25
CA GLU A 69 7.14 -10.02 15.84
C GLU A 69 5.67 -9.64 15.65
N VAL A 70 4.74 -10.32 16.35
CA VAL A 70 3.31 -9.98 16.34
C VAL A 70 3.09 -8.55 16.80
N ARG A 71 3.77 -8.12 17.87
CA ARG A 71 3.67 -6.75 18.37
C ARG A 71 4.15 -5.74 17.32
N THR A 72 5.29 -6.00 16.68
CA THR A 72 5.83 -5.13 15.62
C THR A 72 4.90 -5.06 14.42
N TYR A 73 4.42 -6.21 13.94
CA TYR A 73 3.48 -6.32 12.83
C TYR A 73 2.19 -5.54 13.10
N LEU A 74 1.55 -5.79 14.25
CA LEU A 74 0.29 -5.14 14.61
C LEU A 74 0.48 -3.65 14.88
N HIS A 75 1.57 -3.24 15.51
CA HIS A 75 1.87 -1.83 15.71
C HIS A 75 1.96 -1.11 14.36
N GLY A 76 2.75 -1.64 13.42
CA GLY A 76 2.90 -1.05 12.09
C GLY A 76 1.57 -0.94 11.32
N LEU A 77 0.79 -2.03 11.33
CA LEU A 77 -0.53 -2.07 10.69
C LEU A 77 -1.51 -1.07 11.31
N LEU A 78 -1.59 -1.01 12.64
CA LEU A 78 -2.52 -0.11 13.32
C LEU A 78 -2.11 1.36 13.18
N THR A 79 -0.81 1.68 13.12
CA THR A 79 -0.33 3.02 12.78
C THR A 79 -0.80 3.43 11.39
N ALA A 80 -0.68 2.55 10.39
CA ALA A 80 -1.15 2.82 9.03
C ALA A 80 -2.66 3.05 8.96
N LEU A 81 -3.45 2.20 9.65
CA LEU A 81 -4.90 2.34 9.69
C LEU A 81 -5.35 3.61 10.42
N ALA A 82 -4.70 3.97 11.52
CA ALA A 82 -4.98 5.20 12.25
C ALA A 82 -4.81 6.42 11.34
N HIS A 83 -3.68 6.49 10.63
CA HIS A 83 -3.41 7.55 9.65
C HIS A 83 -4.47 7.61 8.55
N LEU A 84 -4.80 6.48 7.92
CA LEU A 84 -5.84 6.45 6.88
C LEU A 84 -7.20 6.97 7.40
N HIS A 85 -7.56 6.59 8.63
CA HIS A 85 -8.82 7.00 9.24
C HIS A 85 -8.87 8.49 9.60
N GLU A 86 -7.75 9.15 9.86
CA GLU A 86 -7.69 10.62 10.03
C GLU A 86 -8.14 11.37 8.76
N PHE A 87 -7.94 10.76 7.59
CA PHE A 87 -8.40 11.28 6.30
C PHE A 87 -9.73 10.68 5.83
N HIS A 88 -10.45 9.98 6.72
CA HIS A 88 -11.70 9.28 6.41
C HIS A 88 -11.56 8.23 5.28
N LEU A 89 -10.37 7.66 5.10
CA LEU A 89 -10.11 6.59 4.14
C LEU A 89 -10.23 5.23 4.81
N ILE A 90 -10.93 4.31 4.15
CA ILE A 90 -11.09 2.93 4.59
C ILE A 90 -10.31 2.04 3.62
N HIS A 91 -9.35 1.25 4.12
CA HIS A 91 -8.56 0.34 3.27
C HIS A 91 -9.42 -0.76 2.60
N ARG A 92 -10.48 -1.24 3.26
CA ARG A 92 -11.43 -2.27 2.80
C ARG A 92 -10.89 -3.69 2.54
N ASP A 93 -9.59 -3.88 2.38
CA ASP A 93 -8.97 -5.18 2.08
C ASP A 93 -7.73 -5.41 2.97
N VAL A 94 -7.93 -5.32 4.28
CA VAL A 94 -6.86 -5.56 5.25
C VAL A 94 -6.62 -7.06 5.36
N LYS A 95 -5.45 -7.52 4.92
CA LYS A 95 -4.98 -8.90 5.01
C LYS A 95 -3.46 -8.97 4.93
N PRO A 96 -2.81 -10.06 5.37
CA PRO A 96 -1.35 -10.18 5.36
C PRO A 96 -0.70 -9.92 3.99
N GLY A 97 -1.35 -10.32 2.89
CA GLY A 97 -0.84 -10.09 1.54
C GLY A 97 -0.81 -8.63 1.07
N ASN A 98 -1.42 -7.70 1.83
CA ASN A 98 -1.43 -6.27 1.53
C ASN A 98 -0.56 -5.46 2.52
N PHE A 99 0.17 -6.13 3.41
CA PHE A 99 1.05 -5.49 4.38
C PHE A 99 2.47 -6.03 4.20
N LEU A 100 3.40 -5.15 3.81
CA LEU A 100 4.78 -5.52 3.52
C LEU A 100 5.57 -5.63 4.84
N PHE A 101 5.59 -6.84 5.40
CA PHE A 101 6.31 -7.15 6.65
C PHE A 101 7.58 -7.94 6.36
N ASN A 102 8.65 -7.65 7.11
CA ASN A 102 9.95 -8.30 7.02
C ASN A 102 10.38 -8.70 8.44
N ARG A 103 10.73 -9.97 8.64
CA ARG A 103 11.03 -10.56 9.96
C ARG A 103 12.43 -10.27 10.47
#